data_AF-A0A8J7IYN6-F1
#
_entry.id   AF-A0A8J7IYN6-F1
#
_cell.length_a   1.000
_cell.length_b   1.000
_cell.length_c   1.000
_cell.angle_alpha   90.00
_cell.angle_beta   90.00
_cell.angle_gamma   90.00
#
_symmetry.space_group_name_H-M   'P 1'
#
loop_
_entity.id
_entity.type
_entity.pdbx_description
1 polymer ?
#
loop_
_entity_poly.entity_id
_entity_poly.type
_entity_poly.pdbx_seq_one_letter_code
_entity_poly.pdbx_strand_id
1 'polypeptide(L)'
;MITWNYRVFRDRDNYCIREVFYLDDGTIGGCTERTITPTAQTLDALTQEIENLKEALQLPILTLEEVDTIVAERPASPPRVSQSGSLRDRNSNISLEHLVAELGLDLTERDAVVTDPSNPTT
;
A
#
# COMPACT_ATOMS: atom_id res chain seq x y z
N MET A 1 -16.22 5.25 6.19
CA MET A 1 -14.91 4.62 6.06
C MET A 1 -14.75 4.24 4.60
N ILE A 2 -13.60 4.52 3.98
CA ILE A 2 -13.31 4.04 2.63
C ILE A 2 -12.99 2.55 2.74
N THR A 3 -13.69 1.71 1.96
CA THR A 3 -13.52 0.26 1.99
C THR A 3 -12.99 -0.22 0.65
N TRP A 4 -12.04 -1.15 0.69
CA TRP A 4 -11.47 -1.79 -0.50
C TRP A 4 -12.05 -3.19 -0.66
N ASN A 5 -12.34 -3.57 -1.89
CA ASN A 5 -12.81 -4.91 -2.21
C ASN A 5 -12.34 -5.35 -3.60
N TYR A 6 -12.25 -6.66 -3.83
CA TYR A 6 -11.91 -7.20 -5.13
C TYR A 6 -13.17 -7.35 -5.98
N ARG A 7 -13.11 -6.90 -7.24
CA ARG A 7 -14.19 -7.08 -8.21
C ARG A 7 -13.66 -7.61 -9.53
N VAL A 8 -14.47 -8.43 -10.17
CA VAL A 8 -14.22 -8.89 -11.53
C VAL A 8 -14.63 -7.79 -12.51
N PHE A 9 -13.71 -7.48 -13.42
CA PHE A 9 -13.90 -6.57 -14.52
C PHE A 9 -13.89 -7.32 -15.84
N ARG A 10 -14.81 -6.93 -16.74
CA ARG A 10 -14.76 -7.30 -18.15
C ARG A 10 -13.98 -6.24 -18.92
N ASP A 11 -12.81 -6.62 -19.45
CA ASP A 11 -12.01 -5.80 -20.34
C ASP A 11 -12.09 -6.37 -21.76
N ARG A 12 -12.91 -5.76 -22.62
CA ARG A 12 -13.20 -6.21 -23.99
C ARG A 12 -13.56 -7.71 -24.04
N ASP A 13 -12.55 -8.56 -24.25
CA ASP A 13 -12.68 -10.01 -24.40
C ASP A 13 -12.21 -10.84 -23.17
N ASN A 14 -11.56 -10.21 -22.19
CA ASN A 14 -10.95 -10.88 -21.04
C ASN A 14 -11.67 -10.53 -19.72
N TYR A 15 -11.54 -11.42 -18.74
CA TYR A 15 -11.91 -11.14 -17.35
C TYR A 15 -10.65 -10.89 -16.53
N CYS A 16 -10.67 -9.85 -15.69
CA CYS A 16 -9.57 -9.53 -14.80
C CYS A 16 -10.12 -9.13 -13.43
N ILE A 17 -9.35 -9.31 -12.36
CA ILE A 17 -9.75 -8.84 -11.03
C ILE A 17 -8.97 -7.57 -10.71
N ARG A 18 -9.67 -6.54 -10.22
CA ARG A 18 -9.10 -5.27 -9.78
C ARG A 18 -9.63 -4.93 -8.39
N GLU A 19 -8.89 -4.07 -7.71
CA GLU A 19 -9.33 -3.51 -6.43
C GLU A 19 -10.23 -2.32 -6.70
N VAL A 20 -11.39 -2.31 -6.05
CA VAL A 20 -12.38 -1.24 -6.11
C VAL A 20 -12.47 -0.62 -4.73
N PHE A 21 -12.38 0.70 -4.65
CA PHE A 21 -12.64 1.41 -3.41
C PHE A 21 -14.04 1.99 -3.43
N TYR A 22 -14.72 1.84 -2.30
CA TYR A 22 -16.06 2.34 -2.05
C TYR A 22 -15.95 3.56 -1.12
N LEU A 23 -16.74 4.59 -1.40
CA LEU A 23 -16.89 5.71 -0.47
C LEU A 23 -17.77 5.31 0.72
N ASP A 24 -17.85 6.21 1.71
CA ASP A 24 -18.66 6.08 2.91
C ASP A 24 -20.14 5.72 2.64
N ASP A 25 -20.69 6.16 1.51
CA ASP A 25 -22.07 5.87 1.09
C ASP A 25 -22.24 4.51 0.39
N GLY A 26 -21.17 3.72 0.28
CA GLY A 26 -21.18 2.42 -0.40
C GLY A 26 -21.12 2.52 -1.93
N THR A 27 -21.06 3.72 -2.49
CA THR A 27 -20.92 3.93 -3.95
C THR A 27 -19.45 3.83 -4.35
N ILE A 28 -19.20 3.24 -5.52
CA ILE A 28 -17.86 3.08 -6.08
C ILE A 28 -17.18 4.45 -6.23
N GLY A 29 -16.01 4.60 -5.60
CA GLY A 29 -15.16 5.78 -5.76
C GLY A 29 -14.20 5.66 -6.93
N GLY A 30 -13.85 4.42 -7.31
CA GLY A 30 -12.98 4.10 -8.43
C GLY A 30 -12.35 2.73 -8.28
N CYS A 31 -11.44 2.39 -9.19
CA CYS A 31 -10.73 1.12 -9.19
C CYS A 31 -9.24 1.28 -9.53
N THR A 32 -8.42 0.29 -9.21
CA THR A 32 -7.00 0.28 -9.59
C THR A 32 -6.81 0.12 -11.10
N GLU A 33 -5.78 0.79 -11.63
CA GLU A 33 -5.47 0.80 -13.07
C GLU A 33 -4.96 -0.56 -13.59
N ARG A 34 -4.35 -1.37 -12.70
CA ARG A 34 -3.73 -2.65 -13.06
C ARG A 34 -4.47 -3.83 -12.45
N THR A 35 -4.47 -4.94 -13.18
CA THR A 35 -4.92 -6.25 -12.68
C THR A 35 -4.11 -6.65 -11.46
N ILE A 36 -4.77 -7.31 -10.51
CA ILE A 36 -4.13 -7.81 -9.30
C ILE A 36 -3.38 -9.12 -9.57
N THR A 37 -2.17 -9.19 -9.03
CA THR A 37 -1.40 -10.43 -8.87
C THR A 37 -1.30 -10.73 -7.38
N PRO A 38 -1.89 -11.83 -6.87
CA PRO A 38 -1.85 -12.14 -5.44
C PRO A 38 -0.40 -12.45 -5.02
N THR A 39 0.05 -11.79 -3.96
CA THR A 39 1.38 -12.01 -3.37
C THR A 39 1.30 -11.89 -1.85
N ALA A 40 2.00 -12.76 -1.12
CA ALA A 40 2.06 -12.69 0.33
C ALA A 40 3.38 -13.26 0.86
N GLN A 41 3.72 -12.91 2.11
CA GLN A 41 4.95 -13.38 2.78
C GLN A 41 4.82 -14.81 3.34
N THR A 42 3.59 -15.30 3.50
CA THR A 42 3.30 -16.64 4.01
C THR A 42 2.28 -17.34 3.11
N LEU A 43 2.29 -18.67 3.12
CA LEU A 43 1.33 -19.48 2.37
C LEU A 43 -0.12 -19.26 2.86
N ASP A 44 -0.30 -19.11 4.17
CA ASP A 44 -1.61 -18.85 4.78
C ASP A 44 -2.20 -17.52 4.31
N ALA A 45 -1.40 -16.45 4.35
CA ALA A 45 -1.82 -15.14 3.83
C ALA A 45 -2.09 -15.20 2.32
N LEU A 46 -1.29 -15.93 1.53
CA LEU A 46 -1.55 -16.11 0.11
C LEU A 46 -2.86 -16.89 -0.14
N THR A 47 -3.15 -17.87 0.70
CA THR A 47 -4.39 -18.64 0.63
C THR A 47 -5.60 -17.75 0.92
N GLN A 48 -5.52 -16.93 1.98
CA GLN A 48 -6.56 -15.97 2.29
C GLN A 48 -6.78 -14.97 1.15
N GLU A 49 -5.71 -14.47 0.54
CA GLU A 49 -5.81 -13.59 -0.63
C GLU A 49 -6.51 -14.27 -1.81
N ILE A 50 -6.21 -15.55 -2.07
CA ILE A 50 -6.91 -16.32 -3.12
C ILE A 50 -8.38 -16.52 -2.77
N GLU A 51 -8.73 -16.76 -1.51
CA GLU A 51 -10.13 -16.85 -1.09
C GLU A 51 -10.86 -15.52 -1.28
N ASN A 52 -10.23 -14.39 -0.92
CA ASN A 52 -10.78 -13.05 -1.16
C ASN A 52 -11.03 -12.80 -2.68
N LEU A 53 -10.11 -13.27 -3.54
CA LEU A 53 -10.27 -13.21 -5.00
C LEU A 53 -11.39 -14.13 -5.50
N LYS A 54 -11.59 -15.30 -4.87
CA LYS A 54 -12.70 -16.21 -5.20
C LYS A 54 -14.05 -15.60 -4.82
N GLU A 55 -14.13 -14.90 -3.69
CA GLU A 55 -15.34 -14.17 -3.29
C GLU A 55 -15.72 -13.11 -4.33
N ALA A 56 -14.73 -12.43 -4.93
CA ALA A 56 -14.96 -11.47 -6.01
C ALA A 56 -15.69 -12.08 -7.23
N LEU A 57 -15.48 -13.38 -7.50
CA LEU A 57 -16.15 -14.09 -8.61
C LEU A 57 -17.66 -14.28 -8.38
N GLN A 58 -18.11 -14.19 -7.13
CA GLN A 58 -19.54 -14.29 -6.77
C GLN A 58 -20.25 -12.94 -6.89
N LEU A 59 -19.49 -11.86 -7.02
CA LEU A 59 -20.02 -10.51 -7.11
C LEU A 59 -20.34 -10.13 -8.57
N PRO A 60 -21.27 -9.18 -8.80
CA PRO A 60 -21.54 -8.66 -10.12
C PRO A 60 -20.27 -8.19 -10.83
N ILE A 61 -20.13 -8.61 -12.10
CA ILE A 61 -19.05 -8.22 -13.00
C ILE A 61 -19.26 -6.75 -13.38
N LEU A 62 -18.19 -5.97 -13.35
CA LEU A 62 -18.19 -4.55 -13.70
C LEU A 62 -17.44 -4.33 -15.02
N THR A 63 -17.71 -3.22 -15.69
CA THR A 63 -16.87 -2.68 -16.77
C THR A 63 -16.19 -1.39 -16.34
N LEU A 64 -15.07 -1.04 -16.99
CA LEU A 64 -14.41 0.25 -16.74
C LEU A 64 -15.30 1.43 -17.13
N GLU A 65 -16.12 1.27 -18.19
CA GLU A 65 -17.07 2.28 -18.65
C GLU A 65 -18.17 2.56 -17.61
N GLU A 66 -18.68 1.50 -16.95
CA GLU A 66 -19.65 1.66 -15.86
C GLU A 66 -19.03 2.40 -14.66
N VAL A 67 -17.79 2.05 -14.27
CA VAL A 67 -17.11 2.75 -13.17
C VAL A 67 -16.85 4.21 -13.52
N ASP A 68 -16.38 4.50 -14.74
CA ASP A 68 -16.17 5.87 -15.21
C ASP A 68 -17.47 6.68 -15.20
N THR A 69 -18.57 6.07 -15.67
CA THR A 69 -19.91 6.69 -15.64
C THR A 69 -20.35 7.02 -14.22
N ILE A 70 -20.23 6.07 -13.28
CA ILE A 70 -20.58 6.28 -11.86
C ILE A 70 -19.75 7.41 -11.24
N VAL A 71 -18.47 7.50 -11.60
CA VAL A 71 -17.57 8.55 -11.11
C VAL A 71 -17.88 9.89 -11.76
N ALA A 72 -18.25 9.92 -13.05
CA ALA A 72 -18.56 11.14 -13.80
C ALA A 72 -19.94 11.73 -13.47
N GLU A 73 -20.95 10.88 -13.19
CA GLU A 73 -22.29 11.31 -12.80
C GLU A 73 -22.38 11.81 -11.36
N ARG A 74 -21.30 11.68 -10.58
CA ARG A 74 -21.27 12.22 -9.23
C ARG A 74 -21.29 13.75 -9.26
N PRO A 75 -22.21 14.40 -8.53
CA PRO A 75 -22.20 15.85 -8.39
C PRO A 75 -20.86 16.25 -7.75
N ALA A 76 -20.14 17.15 -8.43
CA ALA A 76 -18.83 17.63 -8.02
C ALA A 76 -18.84 18.09 -6.55
N SER A 77 -18.36 17.22 -5.66
CA SER A 77 -17.84 17.67 -4.38
C SER A 77 -16.52 18.42 -4.63
N PRO A 78 -16.16 19.41 -3.81
CA PRO A 78 -15.08 20.36 -4.11
C PRO A 78 -13.76 19.65 -4.44
N PRO A 79 -12.88 20.30 -5.24
CA PRO A 79 -11.79 19.63 -5.94
C PRO A 79 -10.88 18.90 -4.95
N ARG A 80 -10.95 17.57 -4.96
CA ARG A 80 -9.82 16.77 -4.48
C ARG A 80 -8.80 16.76 -5.60
N VAL A 81 -7.68 17.41 -5.32
CA VAL A 81 -6.44 17.35 -6.10
C VAL A 81 -6.28 15.97 -6.73
N SER A 82 -6.20 15.94 -8.06
CA SER A 82 -5.87 14.75 -8.85
C SER A 82 -4.49 14.24 -8.43
N GLN A 83 -4.42 13.31 -7.47
CA GLN A 83 -3.20 12.58 -7.18
C GLN A 83 -3.10 11.35 -8.10
N SER A 84 -2.96 11.62 -9.40
CA SER A 84 -2.28 10.67 -10.28
C SER A 84 -0.80 11.00 -10.23
N GLY A 85 -0.11 10.39 -9.27
CA GLY A 85 1.33 10.54 -9.08
C GLY A 85 1.79 10.30 -7.65
N SER A 86 1.71 9.06 -7.15
CA SER A 86 2.78 8.40 -6.37
C SER A 86 2.22 7.15 -5.67
N LEU A 87 2.42 6.00 -6.30
CA LEU A 87 2.60 4.77 -5.54
C LEU A 87 3.87 4.97 -4.69
N ARG A 88 3.73 4.86 -3.36
CA ARG A 88 4.75 4.96 -2.29
C ARG A 88 4.83 6.32 -1.60
N ASP A 89 3.97 6.51 -0.61
CA ASP A 89 4.38 7.11 0.67
C ASP A 89 4.62 5.97 1.70
N ARG A 90 5.53 5.06 1.34
CA ARG A 90 6.39 4.37 2.32
C ARG A 90 7.73 5.08 2.42
N ASN A 91 7.74 6.40 2.23
CA ASN A 91 8.94 7.22 2.32
C ASN A 91 8.78 8.27 3.42
N SER A 92 8.30 7.86 4.59
CA SER A 92 8.82 8.42 5.83
C SER A 92 10.26 7.94 5.98
N ASN A 93 11.16 8.44 5.14
CA ASN A 93 12.58 8.45 5.48
C ASN A 93 12.70 9.40 6.66
N ILE A 94 12.45 8.85 7.85
CA ILE A 94 12.85 9.47 9.09
C ILE A 94 14.37 9.72 8.96
N SER A 95 14.79 10.97 9.08
CA SER A 95 16.21 11.30 8.95
C SER A 95 17.00 10.51 10.00
N LEU A 96 18.21 10.07 9.66
CA LEU A 96 19.05 9.27 10.56
C LEU A 96 19.23 9.94 11.93
N GLU A 97 19.33 11.26 11.97
CA GLU A 97 19.36 12.07 13.19
C GLU A 97 18.13 11.88 14.10
N HIS A 98 16.96 11.67 13.51
CA HIS A 98 15.70 11.56 14.22
C HIS A 98 15.52 10.16 14.83
N LEU A 99 16.00 9.11 14.15
CA LEU A 99 16.10 7.75 14.72
C LEU A 99 17.11 7.67 15.86
N VAL A 100 18.24 8.36 15.72
CA VAL A 100 19.29 8.42 16.75
C VAL A 100 18.75 9.10 18.02
N ALA A 101 18.01 10.20 17.87
CA ALA A 101 17.37 10.90 18.98
C ALA A 101 16.24 10.08 19.64
N GLU A 102 15.41 9.39 18.86
CA GLU A 102 14.27 8.62 19.39
C GLU A 102 14.69 7.30 20.05
N LEU A 103 15.73 6.64 19.54
CA LEU A 103 16.28 5.40 20.11
C LEU A 103 17.33 5.63 21.20
N GLY A 104 17.70 6.89 21.46
CA GLY A 104 18.71 7.25 22.47
C GLY A 104 20.10 6.66 22.20
N LEU A 105 20.44 6.42 20.93
CA LEU A 105 21.70 5.78 20.54
C LEU A 105 22.79 6.85 20.44
N ASP A 106 23.73 6.87 21.38
CA ASP A 106 24.93 7.69 21.25
C ASP A 106 25.91 6.99 20.27
N LEU A 107 26.08 7.54 19.07
CA LEU A 107 27.02 7.03 18.07
C LEU A 107 28.47 7.49 18.30
N THR A 108 28.82 7.96 19.50
CA THR A 108 30.17 8.43 19.86
C THR A 108 31.00 7.34 20.53
N GLU A 109 30.94 6.09 20.06
CA GLU A 109 31.86 5.04 20.55
C GLU A 109 32.48 4.24 19.41
N ARG A 110 33.24 4.96 18.56
CA ARG A 110 34.40 4.41 17.86
C ARG A 110 35.50 5.46 17.79
N ASP A 111 36.21 5.62 18.90
CA ASP A 111 37.66 5.77 18.80
C ASP A 111 38.30 4.71 19.69
N ALA A 112 39.18 3.94 19.05
CA ALA A 112 39.98 2.96 19.72
C ALA A 112 40.97 3.67 20.65
N VAL A 113 41.10 3.20 21.88
CA VAL A 113 42.28 2.43 22.33
C VAL A 113 42.30 2.43 23.85
N VAL A 114 42.09 1.25 24.42
CA VAL A 114 42.58 0.96 25.77
C VAL A 114 44.11 1.00 25.68
N THR A 115 44.72 2.13 26.07
CA THR A 115 46.10 2.13 26.54
C THR A 115 46.05 1.94 28.05
N ASP A 116 46.20 0.69 28.45
CA ASP A 116 46.58 0.28 29.80
C ASP A 116 47.98 0.85 30.12
N PRO A 117 48.15 1.69 31.16
CA PRO A 117 49.47 2.01 31.68
C PRO A 117 49.69 1.20 32.95
N SER A 118 49.93 -0.11 32.82
CA SER A 118 50.44 -0.92 33.92
C SER A 118 51.44 -1.97 33.45
N ASN A 119 52.71 -1.63 33.71
CA ASN A 119 53.84 -2.50 34.06
C ASN A 119 54.87 -2.87 32.96
N PRO A 120 56.14 -3.15 33.33
CA PRO A 120 57.32 -2.46 32.78
C PRO A 120 58.29 -3.47 32.16
N THR A 121 59.30 -3.03 31.41
CA THR A 121 60.47 -3.89 31.17
C THR A 121 61.72 -3.07 30.90
N THR A 122 62.67 -3.25 31.83
CA THR A 122 64.15 -3.23 31.72
C THR A 122 64.82 -2.34 30.70
#